data_AF-A0A804JWW2-F1
#
_entry.id   AF-A0A804JWW2-F1
#
_cell.length_a   1.000
_cell.length_b   1.000
_cell.length_c   1.000
_cell.angle_alpha   90.00
_cell.angle_beta   90.00
_cell.angle_gamma   90.00
#
_symmetry.space_group_name_H-M   'P 1'
#
loop_
_entity.id
_entity.type
_entity.pdbx_description
1 polymer ?
#
loop_
_entity_poly.entity_id
_entity_poly.type
_entity_poly.pdbx_seq_one_letter_code
_entity_poly.pdbx_strand_id
1 'polypeptide(L)'
;ILLLGPLVPFFDAALSNKFRFLKPWESSLPLFDFLAAHAVSVRVLLCSGPSPVDDDVLARLPALELVVASSAGVDHIDLAACRRLGISVTNAGSAFTDDAADYAVGLLIDILHHISASDRYVRRGLWPLKGDYPLASKMGGKRVGIVGLGSIGSAIAILINSILLLYLINGRIPSYALRIRGRGFSDIAPRASRPSAFGIIGNG
;
A
#
# COMPACT_ATOMS: atom_id res chain seq x y z
N ILE A 1 11.18 -2.38 21.19
CA ILE A 1 10.29 -2.43 20.01
C ILE A 1 10.26 -3.86 19.52
N LEU A 2 9.07 -4.45 19.40
CA LEU A 2 8.89 -5.77 18.81
C LEU A 2 8.72 -5.61 17.29
N LEU A 3 9.45 -6.41 16.51
CA LEU A 3 9.33 -6.43 15.06
C LEU A 3 8.52 -7.67 14.63
N LEU A 4 7.54 -7.48 13.75
CA LEU A 4 6.86 -8.56 13.03
C LEU A 4 7.28 -8.50 11.56
N GLY A 5 8.34 -9.23 11.24
CA GLY A 5 8.99 -9.23 9.93
C GLY A 5 10.28 -8.39 9.87
N PRO A 6 11.24 -8.75 9.00
CA PRO A 6 12.48 -8.03 8.84
C PRO A 6 12.24 -6.63 8.25
N LEU A 7 12.99 -5.64 8.74
CA LEU A 7 13.01 -4.30 8.16
C LEU A 7 13.83 -4.28 6.89
N VAL A 8 13.51 -3.36 5.96
CA VAL A 8 14.45 -3.04 4.88
C VAL A 8 15.73 -2.43 5.47
N PRO A 9 16.93 -2.72 4.91
CA PRO A 9 18.21 -2.35 5.53
C PRO A 9 18.35 -0.88 5.88
N PHE A 10 17.74 0.01 5.08
CA PHE A 10 17.74 1.45 5.33
C PHE A 10 17.05 1.82 6.66
N PHE A 11 15.89 1.22 6.99
CA PHE A 11 15.20 1.49 8.25
C PHE A 11 15.90 0.86 9.44
N ASP A 12 16.47 -0.34 9.28
CA ASP A 12 17.24 -0.98 10.35
C ASP A 12 18.44 -0.09 10.73
N ALA A 13 19.24 0.37 9.76
CA ALA A 13 20.37 1.25 10.01
C ALA A 13 19.97 2.58 10.71
N ALA A 14 18.83 3.17 10.34
CA ALA A 14 18.36 4.43 10.91
C ALA A 14 17.84 4.32 12.36
N LEU A 15 17.37 3.12 12.76
CA LEU A 15 16.66 2.92 14.03
C LEU A 15 17.42 2.06 15.03
N SER A 16 18.33 1.18 14.58
CA SER A 16 19.05 0.22 15.43
C SER A 16 19.91 0.89 16.51
N ASN A 17 20.37 2.13 16.29
CA ASN A 17 21.11 2.91 17.30
C ASN A 17 20.21 3.63 18.32
N LYS A 18 18.89 3.69 18.08
CA LYS A 18 17.94 4.46 18.90
C LYS A 18 17.04 3.57 19.75
N PHE A 19 16.80 2.34 19.32
CA PHE A 19 15.84 1.45 19.95
C PHE A 19 16.37 0.03 20.05
N ARG A 20 16.02 -0.66 21.14
CA ARG A 20 16.20 -2.10 21.26
C ARG A 20 15.12 -2.81 20.45
N PHE A 21 15.55 -3.59 19.46
CA PHE A 21 14.67 -4.47 18.68
C PHE A 21 14.59 -5.87 19.30
N LEU A 22 13.37 -6.40 19.34
CA LEU A 22 13.07 -7.79 19.64
C LEU A 22 12.61 -8.44 18.34
N LYS A 23 13.32 -9.49 17.92
CA LYS A 23 13.17 -10.14 16.62
C LYS A 23 12.82 -11.61 16.86
N PRO A 24 11.53 -11.99 16.88
CA PRO A 24 11.12 -13.36 17.22
C PRO A 24 11.80 -14.45 16.38
N TRP A 25 12.09 -14.17 15.11
CA TRP A 25 12.75 -15.10 14.18
C TRP A 25 14.23 -15.36 14.49
N GLU A 26 14.86 -14.58 15.37
CA GLU A 26 16.22 -14.83 15.86
C GLU A 26 16.21 -15.68 17.14
N SER A 27 15.04 -15.99 17.69
CA SER A 27 14.87 -16.84 18.86
C SER A 27 14.56 -18.29 18.47
N SER A 28 15.00 -19.22 19.32
CA SER A 28 14.55 -20.62 19.27
C SER A 28 13.17 -20.84 19.88
N LEU A 29 12.61 -19.85 20.57
CA LEU A 29 11.29 -19.94 21.18
C LEU A 29 10.18 -19.80 20.12
N PRO A 30 9.07 -20.54 20.26
CA PRO A 30 7.84 -20.25 19.53
C PRO A 30 7.40 -18.81 19.77
N LEU A 31 6.70 -18.22 18.79
CA LEU A 31 6.32 -16.81 18.83
C LEU A 31 5.62 -16.43 20.14
N PHE A 32 4.61 -17.19 20.57
CA PHE A 32 3.85 -16.85 21.78
C PHE A 32 4.66 -16.97 23.07
N ASP A 33 5.60 -17.92 23.15
CA ASP A 33 6.51 -18.03 24.30
C ASP A 33 7.51 -16.86 24.32
N PHE A 34 7.99 -16.46 23.15
CA PHE A 34 8.82 -15.27 22.99
C PHE A 34 8.07 -13.99 23.39
N LEU A 35 6.81 -13.84 22.97
CA LEU A 35 5.97 -12.71 23.37
C LEU A 35 5.78 -12.68 24.88
N ALA A 36 5.46 -13.82 25.50
CA ALA A 36 5.28 -13.91 26.95
C ALA A 36 6.56 -13.55 27.73
N ALA A 37 7.74 -14.01 27.27
CA ALA A 37 9.02 -13.71 27.88
C ALA A 37 9.39 -12.21 27.83
N HIS A 38 8.82 -11.46 26.89
CA HIS A 38 9.12 -10.04 26.67
C HIS A 38 7.92 -9.10 26.86
N ALA A 39 6.76 -9.64 27.27
CA ALA A 39 5.45 -8.99 27.29
C ALA A 39 5.45 -7.59 27.94
N VAL A 40 6.15 -7.46 29.07
CA VAL A 40 6.21 -6.22 29.86
C VAL A 40 7.15 -5.16 29.28
N SER A 41 8.04 -5.53 28.34
CA SER A 41 9.06 -4.64 27.77
C SER A 41 8.67 -4.05 26.41
N VAL A 42 7.61 -4.58 25.79
CA VAL A 42 7.16 -4.18 24.45
C VAL A 42 6.17 -3.03 24.55
N ARG A 43 6.66 -1.82 24.29
CA ARG A 43 5.81 -0.61 24.20
C ARG A 43 5.35 -0.27 22.78
N VAL A 44 6.10 -0.74 21.79
CA VAL A 44 5.83 -0.49 20.36
C VAL A 44 5.96 -1.80 19.59
N LEU A 45 4.96 -2.05 18.74
CA LEU A 45 4.93 -3.12 17.76
C LEU A 45 5.11 -2.53 16.37
N LEU A 46 6.16 -2.91 15.65
CA LEU A 46 6.37 -2.49 14.27
C LEU A 46 6.09 -3.66 13.34
N CYS A 47 5.13 -3.48 12.46
CA CYS A 47 4.71 -4.47 11.46
C CYS A 47 5.40 -4.16 10.14
N SER A 48 6.36 -5.02 9.77
CA SER A 48 7.04 -4.97 8.48
C SER A 48 6.34 -5.93 7.52
N GLY A 49 5.36 -5.39 6.78
CA GLY A 49 4.47 -6.19 5.92
C GLY A 49 3.20 -6.67 6.63
N PRO A 50 2.38 -7.51 5.96
CA PRO A 50 1.01 -7.83 6.38
C PRO A 50 0.95 -8.96 7.42
N SER A 51 1.82 -8.94 8.44
CA SER A 51 1.74 -9.91 9.54
C SER A 51 0.47 -9.64 10.36
N PRO A 52 -0.39 -10.65 10.61
CA PRO A 52 -1.59 -10.46 11.40
C PRO A 52 -1.28 -9.95 12.82
N VAL A 53 -2.00 -8.91 13.23
CA VAL A 53 -2.03 -8.38 14.60
C VAL A 53 -3.46 -8.50 15.10
N ASP A 54 -3.76 -9.67 15.64
CA ASP A 54 -5.08 -10.03 16.16
C ASP A 54 -5.15 -9.86 17.70
N ASP A 55 -6.34 -10.10 18.25
CA ASP A 55 -6.61 -10.00 19.69
C ASP A 55 -5.67 -10.90 20.52
N ASP A 56 -5.25 -12.05 19.98
CA ASP A 56 -4.32 -12.98 20.62
C ASP A 56 -2.91 -12.38 20.78
N VAL A 57 -2.38 -11.76 19.73
CA VAL A 57 -1.09 -11.05 19.80
C VAL A 57 -1.18 -9.87 20.76
N LEU A 58 -2.26 -9.09 20.68
CA LEU A 58 -2.45 -7.89 21.50
C LEU A 58 -2.60 -8.21 22.99
N ALA A 59 -3.35 -9.25 23.35
CA ALA A 59 -3.56 -9.68 24.74
C ALA A 59 -2.27 -10.11 25.45
N ARG A 60 -1.25 -10.54 24.69
CA ARG A 60 0.05 -10.98 25.21
C ARG A 60 1.05 -9.83 25.41
N LEU A 61 0.69 -8.61 25.01
CA LEU A 61 1.54 -7.43 25.08
C LEU A 61 0.88 -6.34 25.95
N PRO A 62 0.78 -6.54 27.28
CA PRO A 62 0.04 -5.66 28.17
C PRO A 62 0.64 -4.26 28.32
N ALA A 63 1.91 -4.07 27.94
CA ALA A 63 2.60 -2.78 27.96
C ALA A 63 2.57 -2.06 26.59
N LEU A 64 1.87 -2.61 25.60
CA LEU A 64 1.84 -2.07 24.24
C LEU A 64 1.04 -0.76 24.20
N GLU A 65 1.66 0.28 23.64
CA GLU A 65 1.05 1.61 23.52
C GLU A 65 0.80 1.98 22.05
N LEU A 66 1.59 1.43 21.13
CA LEU A 66 1.61 1.84 19.72
C LEU A 66 1.89 0.66 18.77
N VAL A 67 1.05 0.52 17.75
CA VAL A 67 1.30 -0.30 16.57
C VAL A 67 1.67 0.61 15.39
N VAL A 68 2.81 0.34 14.76
CA VAL A 68 3.31 1.06 13.58
C VAL A 68 3.30 0.11 12.38
N ALA A 69 2.40 0.35 11.43
CA ALA A 69 2.36 -0.37 10.17
C ALA A 69 3.26 0.31 9.13
N SER A 70 4.15 -0.45 8.49
CA SER A 70 4.96 0.03 7.37
C SER A 70 4.20 0.08 6.04
N SER A 71 2.88 -0.12 6.06
CA SER A 71 1.99 -0.21 4.92
C SER A 71 0.94 0.91 4.94
N ALA A 72 0.27 1.14 3.81
CA ALA A 72 -0.86 2.08 3.75
C ALA A 72 -2.15 1.44 4.30
N GLY A 73 -2.44 0.19 3.90
CA GLY A 73 -3.58 -0.57 4.40
C GLY A 73 -3.30 -1.23 5.75
N VAL A 74 -4.31 -1.32 6.61
CA VAL A 74 -4.20 -1.84 7.99
C VAL A 74 -5.16 -3.01 8.23
N ASP A 75 -5.63 -3.67 7.17
CA ASP A 75 -6.63 -4.77 7.25
C ASP A 75 -6.12 -6.00 8.03
N HIS A 76 -4.81 -6.10 8.22
CA HIS A 76 -4.13 -7.14 9.00
C HIS A 76 -4.06 -6.81 10.50
N ILE A 77 -4.55 -5.64 10.93
CA ILE A 77 -4.54 -5.19 12.33
C ILE A 77 -5.99 -5.11 12.82
N ASP A 78 -6.29 -5.78 13.94
CA ASP A 78 -7.58 -5.64 14.61
C ASP A 78 -7.69 -4.26 15.28
N LEU A 79 -8.15 -3.27 14.51
CA LEU A 79 -8.35 -1.91 14.99
C LEU A 79 -9.38 -1.82 16.13
N ALA A 80 -10.34 -2.76 16.19
CA ALA A 80 -11.33 -2.77 17.26
C ALA A 80 -10.69 -3.24 18.57
N ALA A 81 -9.85 -4.26 18.53
CA ALA A 81 -9.05 -4.70 19.67
C ALA A 81 -8.08 -3.61 20.14
N CYS A 82 -7.33 -2.98 19.22
CA CYS A 82 -6.45 -1.87 19.55
C CYS A 82 -7.21 -0.74 20.27
N ARG A 83 -8.40 -0.36 19.78
CA ARG A 83 -9.24 0.65 20.44
C ARG A 83 -9.69 0.21 21.84
N ARG A 84 -10.15 -1.03 22.01
CA ARG A 84 -10.57 -1.56 23.33
C ARG A 84 -9.43 -1.51 24.36
N LEU A 85 -8.21 -1.78 23.90
CA LEU A 85 -7.01 -1.85 24.73
C LEU A 85 -6.29 -0.49 24.89
N GLY A 86 -6.80 0.59 24.27
CA GLY A 86 -6.17 1.92 24.33
C GLY A 86 -4.87 2.04 23.54
N ILE A 87 -4.67 1.18 22.54
CA ILE A 87 -3.44 1.11 21.73
C ILE A 87 -3.61 2.01 20.50
N SER A 88 -2.68 2.94 20.31
CA SER A 88 -2.64 3.78 19.12
C SER A 88 -2.14 2.99 17.90
N VAL A 89 -2.67 3.29 16.71
CA VAL A 89 -2.21 2.68 15.45
C VAL A 89 -1.75 3.76 14.50
N THR A 90 -0.59 3.58 13.86
CA THR A 90 -0.12 4.42 12.76
C THR A 90 0.18 3.60 11.52
N ASN A 91 0.09 4.24 10.36
CA ASN A 91 0.44 3.63 9.07
C ASN A 91 1.33 4.57 8.25
N ALA A 92 1.77 4.10 7.09
CA ALA A 92 2.57 4.89 6.14
C ALA A 92 1.74 5.90 5.32
N GLY A 93 0.44 6.02 5.60
CA GLY A 93 -0.46 6.97 4.94
C GLY A 93 -0.36 6.94 3.41
N SER A 94 -0.02 8.10 2.84
CA SER A 94 0.09 8.30 1.40
C SER A 94 1.50 8.05 0.84
N ALA A 95 2.46 7.55 1.62
CA ALA A 95 3.87 7.44 1.23
C ALA A 95 4.11 6.65 -0.07
N PHE A 96 3.23 5.70 -0.41
CA PHE A 96 3.34 4.85 -1.60
C PHE A 96 2.36 5.26 -2.72
N THR A 97 1.72 6.42 -2.61
CA THR A 97 0.63 6.82 -3.52
C THR A 97 1.10 6.93 -4.97
N ASP A 98 2.19 7.66 -5.19
CA ASP A 98 2.68 7.95 -6.54
C ASP A 98 3.24 6.68 -7.19
N ASP A 99 4.08 5.93 -6.48
CA ASP A 99 4.63 4.66 -6.96
C ASP A 99 3.52 3.66 -7.33
N ALA A 100 2.50 3.50 -6.48
CA ALA A 100 1.38 2.61 -6.75
C ALA A 100 0.56 3.07 -7.97
N ALA A 101 0.40 4.39 -8.16
CA ALA A 101 -0.26 4.94 -9.32
C ALA A 101 0.55 4.69 -10.61
N ASP A 102 1.87 4.89 -10.57
CA ASP A 102 2.78 4.62 -11.69
C ASP A 102 2.74 3.14 -12.09
N TYR A 103 2.77 2.22 -11.12
CA TYR A 103 2.63 0.78 -11.41
C TYR A 103 1.30 0.46 -12.07
N ALA A 104 0.19 1.03 -11.58
CA ALA A 104 -1.13 0.77 -12.16
C ALA A 104 -1.22 1.25 -13.62
N VAL A 105 -0.68 2.44 -13.93
CA VAL A 105 -0.65 2.98 -15.29
C VAL A 105 0.32 2.20 -16.18
N GLY A 106 1.49 1.84 -15.66
CA GLY A 106 2.48 1.01 -16.37
C GLY A 106 1.91 -0.35 -16.76
N LEU A 107 1.21 -1.03 -15.84
CA LEU A 107 0.54 -2.30 -16.12
C LEU A 107 -0.58 -2.16 -17.15
N LEU A 108 -1.35 -1.06 -17.09
CA LEU A 108 -2.37 -0.78 -18.09
C LEU A 108 -1.77 -0.63 -19.49
N ILE A 109 -0.64 0.09 -19.61
CA ILE A 109 0.09 0.24 -20.88
C ILE A 109 0.65 -1.12 -21.34
N ASP A 110 1.26 -1.88 -20.43
CA ASP A 110 1.81 -3.21 -20.73
C ASP A 110 0.75 -4.14 -21.33
N ILE A 111 -0.42 -4.22 -20.70
CA ILE A 111 -1.54 -5.05 -21.16
C ILE A 111 -2.07 -4.58 -22.51
N LEU A 112 -2.22 -3.27 -22.72
CA LEU A 112 -2.80 -2.76 -23.96
C LEU A 112 -1.83 -2.89 -25.15
N HIS A 113 -0.53 -2.72 -24.91
CA HIS A 113 0.49 -2.69 -25.97
C HIS A 113 1.31 -3.99 -26.03
N HIS A 114 1.02 -4.97 -25.18
CA HIS A 114 1.71 -6.25 -25.08
C HIS A 114 3.24 -6.09 -24.90
N ILE A 115 3.71 -5.12 -24.11
CA ILE A 115 5.13 -4.76 -24.03
C ILE A 115 5.96 -5.96 -23.52
N SER A 116 5.58 -6.53 -22.38
CA SER A 116 6.27 -7.64 -21.75
C SER A 116 6.17 -8.93 -22.57
N ALA A 117 5.05 -9.12 -23.28
CA ALA A 117 4.85 -10.27 -24.16
C ALA A 117 5.64 -10.16 -25.46
N SER A 118 5.75 -8.96 -26.04
CA SER A 118 6.56 -8.70 -27.23
C SER A 118 8.06 -8.72 -26.92
N ASP A 119 8.52 -8.24 -25.75
CA ASP A 119 9.90 -8.43 -25.28
C ASP A 119 10.28 -9.92 -25.22
N ARG A 120 9.44 -10.76 -24.60
CA ARG A 120 9.65 -12.22 -24.56
C ARG A 120 9.67 -12.84 -25.96
N TYR A 121 8.86 -12.35 -26.89
CA TYR A 121 8.82 -12.84 -28.28
C TYR A 121 10.14 -12.57 -28.99
N VAL A 122 10.69 -11.36 -28.86
CA VAL A 122 11.98 -10.98 -29.43
C VAL A 122 13.12 -11.76 -28.79
N ARG A 123 13.16 -11.87 -27.46
CA ARG A 123 14.20 -12.64 -26.74
C ARG A 123 14.22 -14.14 -27.09
N ARG A 124 13.08 -14.69 -27.52
CA ARG A 124 12.98 -16.06 -28.03
C ARG A 124 13.42 -16.22 -29.49
N GLY A 125 13.91 -15.15 -30.13
CA GLY A 125 14.32 -15.16 -31.54
C GLY A 125 13.14 -15.35 -32.50
N LEU A 126 11.90 -15.17 -32.05
CA LEU A 126 10.74 -15.46 -32.88
C LEU A 126 10.51 -14.38 -33.94
N TRP A 127 10.99 -13.16 -33.75
CA TRP A 127 10.83 -12.10 -34.73
C TRP A 127 11.46 -12.42 -36.09
N PRO A 128 12.76 -12.81 -36.18
CA PRO A 128 13.33 -13.23 -37.47
C PRO A 128 12.74 -14.55 -37.99
N LEU A 129 12.21 -15.42 -37.13
CA LEU A 129 11.72 -16.76 -37.52
C LEU A 129 10.25 -16.79 -37.94
N LYS A 130 9.42 -15.94 -37.35
CA LYS A 130 7.96 -15.94 -37.47
C LYS A 130 7.39 -14.59 -37.92
N GLY A 131 8.24 -13.57 -38.08
CA GLY A 131 7.82 -12.23 -38.47
C GLY A 131 7.25 -11.41 -37.31
N ASP A 132 6.50 -10.37 -37.67
CA ASP A 132 6.05 -9.34 -36.73
C ASP A 132 5.15 -9.88 -35.61
N TYR A 133 5.22 -9.23 -34.45
CA TYR A 133 4.34 -9.53 -33.32
C TYR A 133 2.90 -9.05 -33.60
N PRO A 134 1.86 -9.76 -33.10
CA PRO A 134 0.47 -9.34 -33.32
C PRO A 134 0.16 -7.91 -32.88
N LEU A 135 -0.69 -7.23 -33.67
CA LEU A 135 -1.15 -5.88 -33.35
C LEU A 135 -1.79 -5.81 -31.97
N ALA A 136 -1.43 -4.77 -31.22
CA ALA A 136 -1.94 -4.50 -29.88
C ALA A 136 -3.13 -3.53 -29.92
N SER A 137 -3.64 -3.18 -28.73
CA SER A 137 -4.80 -2.29 -28.59
C SER A 137 -4.39 -0.85 -28.32
N LYS A 138 -4.89 0.09 -29.12
CA LYS A 138 -4.74 1.53 -28.86
C LYS A 138 -5.33 1.90 -27.50
N MET A 139 -4.56 2.62 -26.68
CA MET A 139 -5.04 3.13 -25.39
C MET A 139 -6.01 4.31 -25.53
N GLY A 140 -5.67 5.30 -26.36
CA GLY A 140 -6.44 6.54 -26.49
C GLY A 140 -7.90 6.32 -26.86
N GLY A 141 -8.80 6.97 -26.12
CA GLY A 141 -10.26 6.90 -26.32
C GLY A 141 -10.94 5.72 -25.61
N LYS A 142 -10.20 4.83 -24.96
CA LYS A 142 -10.79 3.81 -24.07
C LYS A 142 -11.34 4.43 -22.79
N ARG A 143 -12.32 3.74 -22.22
CA ARG A 143 -12.93 4.09 -20.94
C ARG A 143 -12.23 3.32 -19.83
N VAL A 144 -11.85 4.00 -18.75
CA VAL A 144 -11.25 3.37 -17.56
C VAL A 144 -12.14 3.62 -16.35
N GLY A 145 -12.52 2.53 -15.68
CA GLY A 145 -13.23 2.55 -14.41
C GLY A 145 -12.25 2.49 -13.25
N ILE A 146 -12.29 3.47 -12.33
CA ILE A 146 -11.51 3.45 -11.09
C ILE A 146 -12.44 3.09 -9.94
N VAL A 147 -12.15 1.98 -9.25
CA VAL A 147 -12.90 1.53 -8.06
C VAL A 147 -12.22 2.10 -6.82
N GLY A 148 -12.82 3.13 -6.23
CA GLY A 148 -12.28 3.84 -5.06
C GLY A 148 -11.39 5.04 -5.44
N LEU A 149 -11.76 6.23 -4.94
CA LEU A 149 -11.04 7.49 -5.16
C LEU A 149 -10.34 7.97 -3.88
N GLY A 150 -9.53 7.09 -3.30
CA GLY A 150 -8.56 7.47 -2.27
C GLY A 150 -7.36 8.21 -2.86
N SER A 151 -6.25 8.27 -2.12
CA SER A 151 -5.01 8.90 -2.60
C SER A 151 -4.53 8.26 -3.92
N ILE A 152 -4.45 6.94 -3.98
CA ILE A 152 -3.98 6.18 -5.16
C ILE A 152 -4.94 6.35 -6.34
N GLY A 153 -6.23 6.12 -6.14
CA GLY A 153 -7.23 6.24 -7.22
C GLY A 153 -7.27 7.64 -7.83
N SER A 154 -7.09 8.68 -7.00
CA SER A 154 -7.01 10.06 -7.47
C SER A 154 -5.72 10.34 -8.25
N ALA A 155 -4.57 9.83 -7.79
CA ALA A 155 -3.30 9.95 -8.51
C ALA A 155 -3.35 9.25 -9.88
N ILE A 156 -3.92 8.04 -9.95
CA ILE A 156 -4.15 7.34 -11.22
C ILE A 156 -5.02 8.17 -12.16
N ALA A 157 -6.13 8.72 -11.65
CA ALA A 157 -7.04 9.55 -12.45
C ALA A 157 -6.29 10.75 -13.08
N ILE A 158 -5.40 11.39 -12.32
CA ILE A 158 -4.58 12.51 -12.81
C ILE A 158 -3.63 12.04 -13.93
N LEU A 159 -2.89 10.95 -13.72
CA LEU A 159 -1.91 10.45 -14.69
C LEU A 159 -2.53 10.12 -16.06
N ILE A 160 -3.72 9.54 -16.07
CA ILE A 160 -4.34 9.05 -17.32
C ILE A 160 -5.32 10.04 -17.96
N ASN A 161 -5.58 11.18 -17.32
CA ASN A 161 -6.60 12.13 -17.73
C ASN A 161 -6.40 12.68 -19.17
N SER A 162 -5.17 12.88 -19.60
CA SER A 162 -4.86 13.40 -20.93
C SER A 162 -5.03 12.37 -22.05
N ILE A 163 -5.13 11.08 -21.73
CA ILE A 163 -5.08 9.97 -22.68
C ILE A 163 -6.41 9.19 -22.72
N LEU A 164 -7.11 9.10 -21.59
CA LEU A 164 -8.24 8.18 -21.39
C LEU A 164 -9.52 8.88 -20.96
N LEU A 165 -10.66 8.23 -21.23
CA LEU A 165 -11.96 8.65 -20.72
C LEU A 165 -12.19 8.01 -19.35
N LEU A 166 -12.30 8.83 -18.30
CA LEU A 166 -12.43 8.38 -16.92
C LEU A 166 -13.89 8.15 -16.52
N TYR A 167 -14.13 7.01 -15.89
CA TYR A 167 -15.37 6.65 -15.23
C TYR A 167 -15.07 6.29 -13.78
N LEU A 168 -15.87 6.83 -12.87
CA LEU A 168 -15.63 6.69 -11.45
C LEU A 168 -16.65 5.70 -10.89
N ILE A 169 -16.15 4.62 -10.30
CA ILE A 169 -16.97 3.58 -9.69
C ILE A 169 -16.81 3.73 -8.18
N ASN A 170 -17.78 4.39 -7.56
CA ASN A 170 -17.82 4.57 -6.12
C ASN A 170 -18.91 3.64 -5.55
N GLY A 171 -18.54 2.67 -4.71
CA GLY A 171 -19.45 1.62 -4.23
C GLY A 171 -20.68 2.08 -3.42
N ARG A 172 -20.88 3.39 -3.21
CA ARG A 172 -21.99 3.96 -2.44
C ARG A 172 -22.75 5.12 -3.12
N ILE A 173 -22.35 5.59 -4.31
CA ILE A 173 -22.98 6.73 -5.04
C ILE A 173 -22.98 6.42 -6.56
N PRO A 174 -24.00 6.78 -7.36
CA PRO A 174 -24.08 6.41 -8.77
C PRO A 174 -22.86 6.88 -9.58
N SER A 175 -22.48 6.08 -10.57
CA SER A 175 -21.38 6.30 -11.51
C SER A 175 -21.50 7.67 -12.19
N TYR A 176 -20.57 8.59 -11.92
CA TYR A 176 -20.45 9.83 -12.67
C TYR A 176 -19.40 9.67 -13.76
N ALA A 177 -19.81 9.92 -15.01
CA ALA A 177 -18.87 10.12 -16.11
C ALA A 177 -18.27 11.52 -15.97
N LEU A 178 -17.14 11.65 -15.27
CA LEU A 178 -16.41 12.91 -15.29
C LEU A 178 -15.58 12.97 -16.58
N ARG A 179 -16.09 13.70 -17.57
CA ARG A 179 -15.27 14.13 -18.70
C ARG A 179 -14.39 15.27 -18.20
N ILE A 180 -13.20 14.97 -17.70
CA ILE A 180 -12.22 15.97 -17.24
C ILE A 180 -11.54 16.59 -18.47
N ARG A 181 -12.31 17.32 -19.30
CA ARG A 181 -11.73 18.27 -20.27
C ARG A 181 -11.68 19.64 -19.57
N GLY A 182 -10.47 20.10 -19.26
CA GLY A 182 -10.23 21.50 -18.86
C GLY A 182 -10.54 21.89 -17.41
N ARG A 183 -10.63 20.94 -16.46
CA ARG A 183 -10.71 21.27 -15.03
C ARG A 183 -9.33 21.26 -14.37
N GLY A 184 -9.07 22.27 -13.56
CA GLY A 184 -7.82 22.43 -12.81
C GLY A 184 -7.75 21.50 -11.61
N PHE A 185 -6.53 21.31 -11.10
CA PHE A 185 -6.14 20.48 -9.94
C PHE A 185 -7.05 20.64 -8.70
N SER A 186 -7.64 21.84 -8.50
CA SER A 186 -8.55 22.15 -7.38
C SER A 186 -9.89 21.42 -7.41
N ASP A 187 -10.32 20.95 -8.59
CA ASP A 187 -11.70 20.47 -8.79
C ASP A 187 -11.83 18.95 -8.65
N ILE A 188 -10.69 18.24 -8.54
CA ILE A 188 -10.60 16.77 -8.54
C ILE A 188 -10.21 16.24 -7.16
N ALA A 189 -9.43 16.99 -6.39
CA ALA A 189 -8.97 16.57 -5.07
C ALA A 189 -9.98 16.98 -3.97
N PRO A 190 -10.40 16.06 -3.07
CA PRO A 190 -10.84 16.51 -1.75
C PRO A 190 -9.66 17.28 -1.13
N ARG A 191 -9.92 18.44 -0.50
CA ARG A 191 -8.92 19.29 0.16
C ARG A 191 -7.95 18.40 0.94
N ALA A 192 -6.75 18.19 0.40
CA ALA A 192 -5.72 17.41 1.05
C ALA A 192 -5.26 18.19 2.28
N SER A 193 -5.71 17.78 3.47
CA SER A 193 -5.01 18.08 4.70
C SER A 193 -3.56 17.60 4.55
N ARG A 194 -2.62 18.47 4.94
CA ARG A 194 -1.15 18.35 4.80
C ARG A 194 -0.62 16.90 4.82
N PRO A 195 0.41 16.57 4.01
CA PRO A 195 1.01 15.25 4.05
C PRO A 195 1.73 15.07 5.40
N SER A 196 1.10 14.34 6.33
CA SER A 196 1.80 13.72 7.44
C SER A 196 2.22 12.31 6.99
N ALA A 197 3.53 12.06 6.93
CA ALA A 197 4.09 10.76 6.53
C ALA A 197 3.66 9.59 7.44
N PHE A 198 3.05 9.89 8.59
CA PHE A 198 2.43 8.92 9.49
C PHE A 198 1.07 9.45 9.93
N GLY A 199 0.00 8.75 9.55
CA GLY A 199 -1.36 9.04 10.04
C GLY A 199 -1.63 8.23 11.29
N ILE A 200 -2.09 8.87 12.37
CA ILE A 200 -2.64 8.15 13.53
C ILE A 200 -4.07 7.72 13.16
N ILE A 201 -4.28 6.42 13.07
CA ILE A 201 -5.59 5.80 12.84
C ILE A 201 -6.20 5.55 14.21
N GLY A 202 -6.82 6.60 14.78
CA GLY A 202 -7.62 6.50 15.99
C GLY A 202 -7.05 7.26 17.19
N ASN A 203 -7.73 8.36 17.52
CA ASN A 203 -8.02 8.76 18.89
C ASN A 203 -9.26 9.65 18.84
N GLY A 204 -10.40 9.05 19.19
CA GLY A 204 -11.73 9.65 19.22
C GLY A 204 -12.64 8.72 19.99
#